data_AF-A0A0C2N695-F1
#
_entry.id   AF-A0A0C2N695-F1
#
_cell.length_a   1.000
_cell.length_b   1.000
_cell.length_c   1.000
_cell.angle_alpha   90.00
_cell.angle_beta   90.00
_cell.angle_gamma   90.00
#
_symmetry.space_group_name_H-M   'P 1'
#
loop_
_entity.id
_entity.type
_entity.pdbx_description
1 polymer ?
#
loop_
_entity_poly.entity_id
_entity_poly.type
_entity_poly.pdbx_seq_one_letter_code
_entity_poly.pdbx_strand_id
1 'polypeptide(L)'
;MLLLCVHISGDKGEMTDDFSKLIRNRIKAHQEQTEALILAQEERMSAVMCDLAKMVSKLSSTPAFEPFNSSLEQNFSSCGVTNPEENKFKLLPWIGSETFAVLGKIRPGFEADLSYHEITKLLSDFSDKEMYFIHARIEFSRYLLKPDQSYKEWAAELQSISKRCKFQCPKKDCKCSLIDENIRDAIILRTSHKNV
;
A
#
# COMPACT_ATOMS: atom_id res chain seq x y z
N MET A 1 7.25 -38.77 -14.92
CA MET A 1 6.71 -39.75 -15.88
C MET A 1 6.98 -41.13 -15.32
N LEU A 2 6.08 -41.65 -14.48
CA LEU A 2 6.19 -42.98 -13.86
C LEU A 2 5.30 -43.93 -14.66
N LEU A 3 5.91 -44.78 -15.48
CA LEU A 3 5.22 -45.90 -16.13
C LEU A 3 4.90 -46.95 -15.06
N LEU A 4 3.61 -47.17 -14.77
CA LEU A 4 3.14 -48.37 -14.09
C LEU A 4 2.83 -49.42 -15.18
N CYS A 5 3.68 -50.43 -15.32
CA CYS A 5 3.34 -51.64 -16.09
C CYS A 5 2.40 -52.51 -15.26
N VAL A 6 1.17 -52.68 -15.72
CA VAL A 6 0.24 -53.71 -15.21
C VAL A 6 0.06 -54.75 -16.31
N HIS A 7 0.56 -55.96 -16.04
CA HIS A 7 0.36 -57.14 -16.89
C HIS A 7 -1.02 -57.73 -16.54
N ILE A 8 -1.96 -57.75 -17.49
CA ILE A 8 -3.31 -58.31 -17.29
C ILE A 8 -3.44 -59.57 -18.15
N SER A 9 -3.58 -60.71 -17.48
CA SER A 9 -4.03 -61.96 -18.07
C SER A 9 -5.31 -62.38 -17.35
N GLY A 10 -6.41 -62.58 -18.10
CA GLY A 10 -7.62 -63.26 -17.64
C GLY A 10 -8.88 -62.40 -17.47
N ASP A 11 -9.92 -62.79 -18.22
CA ASP A 11 -11.35 -62.46 -18.16
C ASP A 11 -11.86 -61.07 -18.62
N LYS A 12 -12.63 -61.08 -19.72
CA LYS A 12 -12.72 -59.95 -20.69
C LYS A 12 -14.06 -59.18 -20.72
N GLY A 13 -14.98 -59.41 -19.78
CA GLY A 13 -16.32 -58.80 -19.82
C GLY A 13 -16.63 -57.79 -18.72
N GLU A 14 -16.27 -58.10 -17.47
CA GLU A 14 -16.77 -57.37 -16.29
C GLU A 14 -15.70 -56.45 -15.67
N MET A 15 -14.43 -56.84 -15.76
CA MET A 15 -13.30 -56.13 -15.12
C MET A 15 -12.99 -54.75 -15.72
N THR A 16 -13.39 -54.52 -16.97
CA THR A 16 -13.10 -53.27 -17.71
C THR A 16 -14.01 -52.11 -17.33
N ASP A 17 -15.25 -52.37 -16.90
CA ASP A 17 -16.19 -51.31 -16.50
C ASP A 17 -15.85 -50.77 -15.10
N ASP A 18 -15.55 -51.67 -14.15
CA ASP A 18 -15.15 -51.31 -12.79
C ASP A 18 -13.85 -50.49 -12.77
N PHE A 19 -12.87 -50.85 -13.60
CA PHE A 19 -11.63 -50.09 -13.72
C PHE A 19 -11.88 -48.70 -14.33
N SER A 20 -12.74 -48.61 -15.35
CA SER A 20 -13.12 -47.34 -15.97
C SER A 20 -13.87 -46.42 -15.00
N LYS A 21 -14.74 -47.00 -14.16
CA LYS A 21 -15.46 -46.30 -13.10
C LYS A 21 -14.53 -45.80 -12.01
N LEU A 22 -13.53 -46.59 -11.62
CA LEU A 22 -12.50 -46.21 -10.65
C LEU A 22 -11.67 -45.01 -11.15
N ILE A 23 -11.23 -45.02 -12.41
CA ILE A 23 -10.47 -43.91 -12.99
C ILE A 23 -11.33 -42.63 -13.02
N ARG A 24 -12.59 -42.72 -13.45
CA ARG A 24 -13.50 -41.57 -13.51
C ARG A 24 -13.72 -40.96 -12.13
N ASN A 25 -13.91 -41.79 -11.11
CA ASN A 25 -14.09 -41.33 -9.73
C ASN A 25 -12.83 -40.64 -9.19
N ARG A 26 -11.63 -41.15 -9.51
CA ARG A 26 -10.36 -40.49 -9.14
C ARG A 26 -10.17 -39.14 -9.81
N ILE A 27 -10.46 -39.05 -11.12
CA ILE A 27 -10.36 -37.78 -11.85
C ILE A 27 -11.31 -36.75 -11.24
N LYS A 28 -12.55 -37.16 -10.95
CA LYS A 28 -13.55 -36.29 -10.34
C LYS A 28 -13.12 -35.80 -8.94
N ALA A 29 -12.64 -36.72 -8.09
CA ALA A 29 -12.16 -36.36 -6.76
C ALA A 29 -10.96 -35.40 -6.81
N HIS A 30 -10.04 -35.59 -7.76
CA HIS A 30 -8.89 -34.70 -7.95
C HIS A 30 -9.32 -33.30 -8.44
N GLN A 31 -10.30 -33.23 -9.34
CA GLN A 31 -10.90 -31.98 -9.81
C GLN A 31 -11.51 -31.19 -8.64
N GLU A 32 -12.39 -31.84 -7.88
CA GLU A 32 -13.06 -31.26 -6.72
C GLU A 32 -12.05 -30.78 -5.65
N GLN A 33 -11.00 -31.57 -5.39
CA GLN A 33 -9.94 -31.18 -4.46
C GLN A 33 -9.14 -29.97 -4.95
N THR A 34 -8.87 -29.88 -6.25
CA THR A 34 -8.12 -28.75 -6.84
C THR A 34 -8.94 -27.47 -6.78
N GLU A 35 -10.23 -27.53 -7.10
CA GLU A 35 -11.14 -26.38 -7.03
C GLU A 35 -11.30 -25.88 -5.59
N ALA A 36 -11.46 -26.78 -4.62
CA ALA A 36 -11.53 -26.42 -3.20
C ALA A 36 -10.24 -25.74 -2.70
N LEU A 37 -9.07 -26.19 -3.18
CA LEU A 37 -7.79 -25.59 -2.82
C LEU A 37 -7.65 -24.17 -3.39
N ILE A 38 -8.08 -23.94 -4.64
CA ILE A 38 -8.06 -22.62 -5.27
C ILE A 38 -8.95 -21.64 -4.50
N LEU A 39 -10.19 -22.03 -4.20
CA LEU A 39 -11.13 -21.21 -3.44
C LEU A 39 -10.59 -20.86 -2.05
N ALA A 40 -10.05 -21.84 -1.33
CA ALA A 40 -9.45 -21.61 -0.01
C ALA A 40 -8.24 -20.67 -0.09
N GLN A 41 -7.48 -20.71 -1.18
CA GLN A 41 -6.35 -19.82 -1.40
C GLN A 41 -6.81 -18.39 -1.73
N GLU A 42 -7.85 -18.22 -2.55
CA GLU A 42 -8.45 -16.92 -2.84
C GLU A 42 -9.04 -16.26 -1.59
N GLU A 43 -9.76 -17.02 -0.76
CA GLU A 43 -10.29 -16.54 0.52
C GLU A 43 -9.16 -16.10 1.47
N ARG A 44 -8.09 -16.89 1.59
CA ARG A 44 -6.91 -16.52 2.38
C ARG A 44 -6.25 -15.25 1.86
N MET A 45 -6.07 -15.12 0.55
CA MET A 45 -5.51 -13.90 -0.05
C MET A 45 -6.40 -12.68 0.18
N SER A 46 -7.72 -12.84 0.06
CA SER A 46 -8.69 -11.78 0.34
C SER A 46 -8.62 -11.31 1.80
N ALA A 47 -8.52 -12.24 2.76
CA ALA A 47 -8.37 -11.92 4.17
C ALA A 47 -7.08 -11.13 4.45
N VAL A 48 -5.95 -11.59 3.91
CA VAL A 48 -4.66 -10.89 4.03
C VAL A 48 -4.72 -9.49 3.41
N MET A 49 -5.39 -9.34 2.27
CA MET A 49 -5.58 -8.04 1.61
C MET A 49 -6.48 -7.10 2.42
N CYS A 50 -7.52 -7.61 3.06
CA CYS A 50 -8.36 -6.84 3.98
C CYS A 50 -7.58 -6.35 5.20
N ASP A 51 -6.74 -7.20 5.80
CA ASP A 51 -5.94 -6.83 6.95
C ASP A 51 -4.84 -5.83 6.58
N LEU A 52 -4.22 -6.00 5.40
CA LEU A 52 -3.31 -5.00 4.83
C LEU A 52 -4.04 -3.67 4.58
N ALA A 53 -5.26 -3.70 4.05
CA ALA A 53 -6.06 -2.49 3.84
C ALA A 53 -6.36 -1.77 5.16
N LYS A 54 -6.71 -2.50 6.24
CA LYS A 54 -6.93 -1.93 7.58
C LYS A 54 -5.67 -1.36 8.21
N MET A 55 -4.50 -1.98 7.98
CA MET A 55 -3.23 -1.44 8.45
C MET A 55 -2.85 -0.16 7.68
N VAL A 56 -3.06 -0.15 6.37
CA VAL A 56 -2.75 1.00 5.50
C VAL A 56 -3.73 2.15 5.73
N SER A 57 -5.02 1.89 5.98
CA SER A 57 -6.02 2.94 6.25
C SER A 57 -5.77 3.67 7.56
N LYS A 58 -5.10 3.03 8.53
CA LYS A 58 -4.65 3.70 9.76
C LYS A 58 -3.45 4.62 9.53
N LEU A 59 -2.74 4.46 8.42
CA LEU A 59 -1.58 5.27 8.03
C LEU A 59 -1.95 6.39 7.03
N SER A 60 -3.17 6.39 6.47
CA SER A 60 -3.50 7.17 5.26
C SER A 60 -3.94 8.61 5.50
N SER A 61 -3.75 9.16 6.70
CA SER A 61 -4.33 10.47 7.05
C SER A 61 -3.35 11.40 7.76
N THR A 62 -2.07 11.38 7.38
CA THR A 62 -1.13 12.41 7.85
C THR A 62 -0.86 13.38 6.70
N PRO A 63 -1.51 14.56 6.66
CA PRO A 63 -1.12 15.61 5.74
C PRO A 63 0.35 15.98 5.95
N ALA A 64 0.99 16.49 4.90
CA ALA A 64 2.35 17.02 4.99
C ALA A 64 2.43 18.02 6.16
N PHE A 65 3.49 17.94 6.97
CA PHE A 65 3.63 18.79 8.15
C PHE A 65 3.75 20.28 7.77
N GLU A 66 4.30 20.59 6.60
CA GLU A 66 4.52 21.96 6.11
C GLU A 66 3.23 22.83 6.02
N PRO A 67 2.14 22.41 5.32
CA PRO A 67 0.87 23.11 5.36
C PRO A 67 0.29 23.29 6.77
N PHE A 68 0.47 22.29 7.64
CA PHE A 68 0.01 22.35 9.03
C PHE A 68 0.83 23.36 9.85
N ASN A 69 2.16 23.37 9.70
CA ASN A 69 3.06 24.31 10.35
C ASN A 69 2.76 25.76 9.91
N SER A 70 2.54 25.97 8.62
CA SER A 70 2.16 27.30 8.09
C SER A 70 0.84 27.80 8.70
N SER A 71 -0.15 26.93 8.87
CA SER A 71 -1.43 27.28 9.50
C SER A 71 -1.27 27.57 11.01
N LEU A 72 -0.42 26.82 11.71
CA LEU A 72 -0.09 27.08 13.11
C LEU A 72 0.60 28.44 13.30
N GLU A 73 1.60 28.76 12.47
CA GLU A 73 2.31 30.04 12.52
C GLU A 73 1.38 31.22 12.26
N GLN A 74 0.47 31.09 11.29
CA GLN A 74 -0.57 32.09 11.03
C GLN A 74 -1.51 32.26 12.23
N ASN A 75 -1.93 31.17 12.85
CA ASN A 75 -2.77 31.20 14.06
C ASN A 75 -2.04 31.86 15.24
N PHE A 76 -0.78 31.52 15.49
CA PHE A 76 0.02 32.14 16.55
C PHE A 76 0.18 33.65 16.34
N SER A 77 0.47 34.05 15.09
CA SER A 77 0.55 35.46 14.69
C SER A 77 -0.77 36.20 14.93
N SER A 78 -1.90 35.62 14.53
CA SER A 78 -3.24 36.21 14.74
C SER A 78 -3.65 36.28 16.22
N CYS A 79 -3.09 35.42 17.06
CA CYS A 79 -3.31 35.42 18.51
C CYS A 79 -2.30 36.30 19.29
N GLY A 80 -1.48 37.09 18.61
CA GLY A 80 -0.51 38.01 19.24
C GLY A 80 0.65 37.32 19.95
N VAL A 81 0.95 36.06 19.63
CA VAL A 81 2.07 35.33 20.25
C VAL A 81 3.36 35.85 19.64
N THR A 82 4.20 36.46 20.48
CA THR A 82 5.47 37.05 20.06
C THR A 82 6.68 36.34 20.65
N ASN A 83 6.46 35.47 21.66
CA ASN A 83 7.51 34.73 22.34
C ASN A 83 7.61 33.28 21.82
N PRO A 84 8.80 32.81 21.40
CA PRO A 84 9.02 31.42 20.99
C PRO A 84 8.66 30.36 22.05
N GLU A 85 8.79 30.67 23.34
CA GLU A 85 8.41 29.75 24.42
C GLU A 85 6.89 29.61 24.53
N GLU A 86 6.14 30.68 24.28
CA GLU A 86 4.68 30.63 24.23
C GLU A 86 4.17 29.79 23.04
N ASN A 87 4.90 29.81 21.92
CA ASN A 87 4.59 28.96 20.77
C ASN A 87 4.64 27.47 21.13
N LYS A 88 5.63 27.05 21.94
CA LYS A 88 5.74 25.66 22.41
C LYS A 88 4.54 25.24 23.24
N PHE A 89 4.15 26.05 24.23
CA PHE A 89 2.99 25.75 25.07
C PHE A 89 1.67 25.72 24.30
N LYS A 90 1.55 26.52 23.24
CA LYS A 90 0.38 26.48 22.35
C LYS A 90 0.42 25.34 21.34
N LEU A 91 1.59 24.91 20.91
CA LEU A 91 1.77 23.78 19.99
C LEU A 91 1.39 22.45 20.65
N LEU A 92 1.89 22.16 21.87
CA LEU A 92 1.74 20.84 22.49
C LEU A 92 0.28 20.35 22.59
N PRO A 93 -0.72 21.18 22.97
CA PRO A 93 -2.13 20.78 22.98
C PRO A 93 -2.72 20.49 21.60
N TRP A 94 -2.16 21.06 20.53
CA TRP A 94 -2.58 20.82 19.15
C TRP A 94 -1.98 19.54 18.56
N ILE A 95 -0.90 19.03 19.17
CA ILE A 95 -0.34 17.74 18.79
C ILE A 95 -1.27 16.64 19.29
N GLY A 96 -1.86 15.89 18.35
CA GLY A 96 -2.69 14.74 18.69
C GLY A 96 -1.93 13.68 19.50
N SER A 97 -2.66 12.91 20.31
CA SER A 97 -2.08 11.93 21.25
C SER A 97 -1.16 10.90 20.59
N GLU A 98 -1.49 10.45 19.38
CA GLU A 98 -0.67 9.52 18.59
C GLU A 98 0.70 10.14 18.23
N THR A 99 0.68 11.36 17.68
CA THR A 99 1.89 12.11 17.33
C THR A 99 2.72 12.42 18.57
N PHE A 100 2.08 12.80 19.67
CA PHE A 100 2.75 13.06 20.94
C PHE A 100 3.48 11.80 21.46
N ALA A 101 2.82 10.65 21.42
CA ALA A 101 3.42 9.37 21.82
C ALA A 101 4.59 8.97 20.93
N VAL A 102 4.51 9.26 19.63
CA VAL A 102 5.62 9.02 18.68
C VAL A 102 6.81 9.92 19.00
N LEU A 103 6.59 11.22 19.23
CA LEU A 103 7.65 12.16 19.60
C LEU A 103 8.37 11.73 20.88
N GLY A 104 7.62 11.32 21.91
CA GLY A 104 8.21 10.82 23.17
C GLY A 104 9.05 9.55 22.99
N LYS A 105 8.73 8.70 22.00
CA LYS A 105 9.56 7.53 21.66
C LYS A 105 10.83 7.91 20.90
N ILE A 106 10.74 8.92 20.02
CA ILE A 106 11.88 9.38 19.20
C ILE A 106 12.86 10.17 20.07
N ARG A 107 12.34 11.06 20.92
CA ARG A 107 13.10 11.90 21.82
C ARG A 107 12.38 11.96 23.18
N PRO A 108 12.75 11.11 24.14
CA PRO A 108 12.25 11.20 25.50
C PRO A 108 12.54 12.58 26.11
N GLY A 109 11.57 13.16 26.81
CA GLY A 109 11.69 14.48 27.45
C GLY A 109 11.57 15.67 26.49
N PHE A 110 11.14 15.47 25.23
CA PHE A 110 11.07 16.55 24.24
C PHE A 110 10.23 17.75 24.71
N GLU A 111 9.19 17.50 25.50
CA GLU A 111 8.30 18.50 26.05
C GLU A 111 8.98 19.45 27.04
N ALA A 112 10.03 19.00 27.73
CA ALA A 112 10.82 19.82 28.64
C ALA A 112 12.06 20.38 27.93
N ASP A 113 12.76 19.52 27.19
CA ASP A 113 14.14 19.75 26.77
C ASP A 113 14.27 20.48 25.43
N LEU A 114 13.25 20.40 24.55
CA LEU A 114 13.33 20.98 23.21
C LEU A 114 12.60 22.31 23.12
N SER A 115 13.15 23.24 22.35
CA SER A 115 12.48 24.47 21.93
C SER A 115 11.37 24.20 20.90
N TYR A 116 10.49 25.18 20.68
CA TYR A 116 9.48 25.12 19.63
C TYR A 116 10.08 24.72 18.27
N HIS A 117 11.18 25.36 17.88
CA HIS A 117 11.82 25.12 16.58
C HIS A 117 12.39 23.70 16.45
N GLU A 118 12.93 23.15 17.54
CA GLU A 118 13.42 21.77 17.55
C GLU A 118 12.27 20.76 17.47
N ILE A 119 11.13 21.03 18.10
CA ILE A 119 9.94 20.18 18.02
C ILE A 119 9.34 20.22 16.61
N THR A 120 9.20 21.39 15.99
CA THR A 120 8.68 21.50 14.62
C THR A 120 9.62 20.87 13.60
N LYS A 121 10.94 21.02 13.78
CA LYS A 121 11.93 20.31 12.97
C LYS A 121 11.81 18.79 13.14
N LEU A 122 11.67 18.30 14.37
CA LEU A 122 11.52 16.87 14.64
C LEU A 122 10.25 16.29 13.99
N LEU A 123 9.15 17.05 14.00
CA LEU A 123 7.91 16.72 13.31
C LEU A 123 8.07 16.72 11.79
N SER A 124 8.76 17.72 11.23
CA SER A 124 9.07 17.80 9.80
C SER A 124 9.95 16.63 9.37
N ASP A 125 11.06 16.38 10.06
CA ASP A 125 11.97 15.26 9.81
C ASP A 125 11.27 13.90 9.94
N PHE A 126 10.34 13.76 10.89
CA PHE A 126 9.53 12.54 11.03
C PHE A 126 8.54 12.39 9.86
N SER A 127 7.92 13.49 9.43
CA SER A 127 7.02 13.51 8.28
C SER A 127 7.74 13.27 6.94
N ASP A 128 9.06 13.47 6.91
CA ASP A 128 9.90 13.24 5.73
C ASP A 128 10.52 11.83 5.69
N LYS A 129 10.38 11.03 6.76
CA LYS A 129 10.95 9.67 6.84
C LYS A 129 10.32 8.70 5.83
N GLU A 130 11.09 7.67 5.48
CA GLU A 130 10.87 6.70 4.39
C GLU A 130 9.48 6.03 4.31
N MET A 131 8.69 6.06 5.37
CA MET A 131 7.36 5.44 5.39
C MET A 131 6.37 6.10 4.40
N TYR A 132 6.56 7.38 4.09
CA TYR A 132 5.63 8.15 3.25
C TYR A 132 5.67 7.75 1.76
N PHE A 133 6.84 7.39 1.23
CA PHE A 133 6.90 7.01 -0.19
C PHE A 133 6.34 5.61 -0.44
N ILE A 134 6.41 4.70 0.53
CA ILE A 134 5.79 3.37 0.43
C ILE A 134 4.27 3.52 0.36
N HIS A 135 3.68 4.34 1.23
CA HIS A 135 2.26 4.65 1.18
C HIS A 135 1.86 5.27 -0.16
N ALA A 136 2.60 6.29 -0.61
CA ALA A 136 2.37 6.92 -1.90
C ALA A 136 2.46 5.92 -3.07
N ARG A 137 3.39 4.96 -3.03
CA ARG A 137 3.49 3.89 -4.04
C ARG A 137 2.29 2.95 -4.01
N ILE A 138 1.76 2.62 -2.84
CA ILE A 138 0.55 1.80 -2.70
C ILE A 138 -0.67 2.57 -3.26
N GLU A 139 -0.80 3.85 -2.90
CA GLU A 139 -1.82 4.76 -3.43
C GLU A 139 -1.74 4.83 -4.95
N PHE A 140 -0.55 5.09 -5.50
CA PHE A 140 -0.27 5.10 -6.93
C PHE A 140 -0.63 3.77 -7.60
N SER A 141 -0.29 2.64 -6.97
CA SER A 141 -0.55 1.30 -7.51
C SER A 141 -2.05 0.98 -7.62
N ARG A 142 -2.85 1.53 -6.70
CA ARG A 142 -4.29 1.24 -6.59
C ARG A 142 -5.17 2.27 -7.29
N TYR A 143 -4.61 3.39 -7.73
CA TYR A 143 -5.38 4.45 -8.36
C TYR A 143 -5.86 4.01 -9.76
N LEU A 144 -7.17 3.77 -9.88
CA LEU A 144 -7.85 3.35 -11.09
C LEU A 144 -8.59 4.52 -11.73
N LEU A 145 -8.79 4.45 -13.04
CA LEU A 145 -9.65 5.38 -13.77
C LEU A 145 -11.09 5.26 -13.26
N LYS A 146 -11.67 6.38 -12.83
CA LYS A 146 -13.07 6.43 -12.39
C LYS A 146 -14.02 6.51 -13.60
N PRO A 147 -15.29 6.07 -13.49
CA PRO A 147 -16.23 6.06 -14.61
C PRO A 147 -16.49 7.44 -15.24
N ASP A 148 -16.37 8.51 -14.46
CA ASP A 148 -16.64 9.90 -14.82
C ASP A 148 -15.37 10.73 -15.08
N GLN A 149 -14.19 10.14 -14.89
CA GLN A 149 -12.91 10.82 -15.02
C GLN A 149 -12.34 10.66 -16.44
N SER A 150 -11.85 11.75 -17.04
CA SER A 150 -11.13 11.68 -18.30
C SER A 150 -9.72 11.10 -18.12
N TYR A 151 -9.14 10.53 -19.18
CA TYR A 151 -7.74 10.07 -19.18
C TYR A 151 -6.75 11.18 -18.80
N LYS A 152 -7.03 12.43 -19.21
CA LYS A 152 -6.19 13.58 -18.90
C LYS A 152 -6.19 13.89 -17.40
N GLU A 153 -7.37 13.89 -16.78
CA GLU A 153 -7.51 14.09 -15.33
C GLU A 153 -6.88 12.94 -14.56
N TRP A 154 -7.09 11.71 -15.02
CA TRP A 154 -6.48 10.53 -14.41
C TRP A 154 -4.95 10.56 -14.45
N ALA A 155 -4.36 10.92 -15.60
CA ALA A 155 -2.92 11.08 -15.74
C ALA A 155 -2.37 12.20 -14.84
N ALA A 156 -3.10 13.32 -14.70
CA ALA A 156 -2.72 14.41 -13.81
C ALA A 156 -2.73 13.98 -12.33
N GLU A 157 -3.72 13.19 -11.91
CA GLU A 157 -3.80 12.62 -10.56
C GLU A 157 -2.68 11.62 -10.30
N LEU A 158 -2.42 10.70 -11.23
CA LEU A 158 -1.26 9.80 -11.16
C LEU A 158 0.06 10.58 -11.04
N GLN A 159 0.19 11.67 -11.80
CA GLN A 159 1.35 12.55 -11.73
C GLN A 159 1.46 13.24 -10.36
N SER A 160 0.35 13.70 -9.79
CA SER A 160 0.32 14.27 -8.43
C SER A 160 0.80 13.28 -7.36
N ILE A 161 0.30 12.03 -7.40
CA ILE A 161 0.69 10.97 -6.46
C ILE A 161 2.16 10.57 -6.66
N SER A 162 2.63 10.48 -7.91
CA SER A 162 3.99 10.03 -8.24
C SER A 162 5.09 10.89 -7.63
N LYS A 163 4.84 12.19 -7.42
CA LYS A 163 5.79 13.13 -6.77
C LYS A 163 6.20 12.67 -5.38
N ARG A 164 5.30 11.97 -4.67
CA ARG A 164 5.52 11.42 -3.32
C ARG A 164 6.13 10.01 -3.33
N CYS A 165 6.18 9.34 -4.49
CA CYS A 165 6.56 7.93 -4.60
C CYS A 165 8.08 7.67 -4.63
N LYS A 166 8.91 8.71 -4.75
CA LYS A 166 10.36 8.60 -4.95
C LYS A 166 10.73 7.58 -6.05
N PHE A 167 10.09 7.67 -7.23
CA PHE A 167 10.44 6.83 -8.38
C PHE A 167 11.76 7.30 -8.98
N GLN A 168 12.85 6.62 -8.63
CA GLN A 168 14.21 6.95 -9.05
C GLN A 168 14.96 5.68 -9.46
N CYS A 169 15.96 5.84 -10.33
CA CYS A 169 16.79 4.72 -10.77
C CYS A 169 17.54 4.09 -9.59
N PRO A 170 17.56 2.76 -9.45
CA PRO A 170 18.28 2.08 -8.37
C PRO A 170 19.81 2.05 -8.58
N LYS A 171 20.32 2.44 -9.75
CA LYS A 171 21.77 2.48 -10.02
C LYS A 171 22.41 3.60 -9.22
N LYS A 172 23.52 3.30 -8.52
CA LYS A 172 24.34 4.32 -7.85
C LYS A 172 24.73 5.41 -8.86
N ASP A 173 24.63 6.66 -8.42
CA ASP A 173 24.89 7.89 -9.18
C ASP A 173 23.93 8.19 -10.35
N CYS A 174 22.89 7.36 -10.57
CA CYS A 174 21.85 7.63 -11.55
C CYS A 174 20.70 8.42 -10.90
N LYS A 175 20.62 9.72 -11.20
CA LYS A 175 19.55 10.60 -10.70
C LYS A 175 18.33 10.66 -11.64
N CYS A 176 18.20 9.70 -12.56
CA CYS A 176 17.07 9.67 -13.48
C CYS A 176 15.75 9.43 -12.71
N SER A 177 14.76 10.28 -12.98
CA SER A 177 13.38 10.08 -12.57
C SER A 177 12.79 8.91 -13.35
N LEU A 178 12.01 8.05 -12.67
CA LEU A 178 11.23 6.98 -13.30
C LEU A 178 9.73 7.29 -13.30
N ILE A 179 9.35 8.54 -13.06
CA ILE A 179 7.94 8.93 -12.89
C ILE A 179 7.13 8.65 -14.16
N ASP A 180 7.63 9.09 -15.32
CA ASP A 180 6.89 8.99 -16.58
C ASP A 180 6.73 7.54 -17.03
N GLU A 181 7.75 6.71 -16.81
CA GLU A 181 7.69 5.27 -17.06
C GLU A 181 6.63 4.60 -16.18
N ASN A 182 6.60 4.90 -14.88
CA ASN A 182 5.62 4.32 -13.96
C ASN A 182 4.19 4.77 -14.30
N ILE A 183 3.99 6.03 -14.71
CA ILE A 183 2.67 6.53 -15.15
C ILE A 183 2.24 5.83 -16.43
N ARG A 184 3.12 5.74 -17.41
CA ARG A 184 2.83 5.03 -18.67
C ARG A 184 2.46 3.57 -18.42
N ASP A 185 3.23 2.87 -17.59
CA ASP A 185 2.98 1.46 -17.29
C ASP A 185 1.66 1.30 -16.51
N ALA A 186 1.35 2.21 -15.58
CA ALA A 186 0.06 2.23 -14.89
C ALA A 186 -1.11 2.42 -15.86
N ILE A 187 -1.00 3.34 -16.82
CA ILE A 187 -2.02 3.56 -17.84
C ILE A 187 -2.20 2.31 -18.69
N ILE A 188 -1.11 1.73 -19.21
CA ILE A 188 -1.16 0.54 -20.06
C ILE A 188 -1.78 -0.66 -19.32
N LEU A 189 -1.31 -0.95 -18.11
CA LEU A 189 -1.73 -2.14 -17.36
C LEU A 189 -3.17 -2.06 -16.83
N ARG A 190 -3.69 -0.85 -16.60
CA ARG A 190 -4.99 -0.65 -15.93
C ARG A 190 -6.09 -0.21 -16.89
N THR A 191 -5.73 0.17 -18.12
CA THR A 191 -6.72 0.42 -19.16
C THR A 191 -7.19 -0.91 -19.71
N SER A 192 -8.47 -1.25 -19.51
CA SER A 192 -9.01 -2.49 -20.07
C SER A 192 -9.02 -2.40 -21.60
N HIS A 193 -8.50 -3.43 -22.28
CA HIS A 193 -8.53 -3.55 -23.74
C HIS A 193 -9.94 -3.61 -24.36
N LYS A 194 -11.02 -3.51 -23.55
CA LYS A 194 -12.40 -3.53 -24.04
C LYS A 194 -12.85 -2.20 -24.68
N ASN A 195 -12.03 -1.16 -24.65
CA ASN A 195 -12.35 0.18 -25.16
C ASN A 195 -11.41 0.66 -26.29
N VAL A 196 -10.80 -0.25 -27.05
CA VAL A 196 -10.07 0.05 -28.30
C VAL A 196 -10.72 -0.69 -29.45
#